data_AF-A0A938V2R2-F1
#
_entry.id   AF-A0A938V2R2-F1
#
_cell.length_a   1.000
_cell.length_b   1.000
_cell.length_c   1.000
_cell.angle_alpha   90.00
_cell.angle_beta   90.00
_cell.angle_gamma   90.00
#
_symmetry.space_group_name_H-M   'P 1'
#
loop_
_entity.id
_entity.type
_entity.pdbx_description
1 polymer ?
#
loop_
_entity_poly.entity_id
_entity_poly.type
_entity_poly.pdbx_seq_one_letter_code
_entity_poly.pdbx_strand_id
1 'polypeptide(L)'
;MRLPGPILFVIAAIIGSSASADEPLSAPGSENDGASRPPAAAQPTLLVGVLTQQFREVCKGQMDNEWVDPWWEVGFARVTLPPGATPESLKGKPVVVTGRSPADVKYGPREPGGTGCVIMQARSDWVVGKDGIRMVRGYPAGTVLVSEFLADSLEPFQGLEARLVVNSMKPVASLGNKPDPEEIVVTFTNTLKRPLEKVHLQMHYEGCYGKPGSEMLGHDAGTVPAGGKVTARFPVIALGDRSGGKRPPEAHLAWSVQVTTASSDTVIDLDVNLPDLGVKVECPREGGKE
;
A
#
# COMPACT_ATOMS: atom_id res chain seq x y z
N MET A 1 -16.00 6.26 -54.03
CA MET A 1 -14.72 6.80 -53.53
C MET A 1 -14.79 8.31 -53.60
N ARG A 2 -14.91 8.99 -52.46
CA ARG A 2 -14.93 10.46 -52.34
C ARG A 2 -13.79 10.83 -51.40
N LEU A 3 -12.89 11.70 -51.85
CA LEU A 3 -11.77 12.24 -51.08
C LEU A 3 -12.29 13.31 -50.11
N PRO A 4 -11.81 13.37 -48.85
CA PRO A 4 -12.06 14.52 -47.98
C PRO A 4 -11.07 15.64 -48.27
N GLY A 5 -11.58 16.88 -48.34
CA GLY A 5 -10.80 18.10 -48.53
C GLY A 5 -10.11 18.57 -47.24
N PRO A 6 -9.17 19.53 -47.35
CA PRO A 6 -8.34 19.97 -46.23
C PRO A 6 -9.09 20.96 -45.32
N ILE A 7 -9.00 20.71 -44.00
CA ILE A 7 -9.44 21.63 -42.95
C ILE A 7 -8.27 22.55 -42.61
N LEU A 8 -8.47 23.84 -42.84
CA LEU A 8 -7.55 24.93 -42.50
C LEU A 8 -7.78 25.34 -41.03
N PHE A 9 -6.78 25.19 -40.17
CA PHE A 9 -6.81 25.74 -38.80
C PHE A 9 -6.17 27.12 -38.78
N VAL A 10 -6.94 28.14 -38.36
CA VAL A 10 -6.48 29.50 -38.10
C VAL A 10 -6.07 29.59 -36.63
N ILE A 11 -4.79 29.86 -36.37
CA ILE A 11 -4.25 30.17 -35.04
C ILE A 11 -4.29 31.69 -34.87
N ALA A 12 -5.14 32.17 -33.95
CA ALA A 12 -5.12 33.56 -33.50
C ALA A 12 -4.19 33.69 -32.28
N ALA A 13 -3.07 34.39 -32.46
CA ALA A 13 -2.19 34.80 -31.38
C ALA A 13 -2.68 36.13 -30.80
N ILE A 14 -3.01 36.16 -29.51
CA ILE A 14 -3.27 37.39 -28.77
C ILE A 14 -2.01 37.74 -27.99
N ILE A 15 -1.32 38.79 -28.47
CA ILE A 15 -0.23 39.48 -27.79
C ILE A 15 -0.86 40.61 -26.98
N GLY A 16 -0.87 40.47 -25.66
CA GLY A 16 -1.28 41.54 -24.73
C GLY A 16 -0.05 42.07 -24.01
N SER A 17 0.34 43.30 -24.36
CA SER A 17 1.50 44.00 -23.82
C SER A 17 1.05 45.10 -22.85
N SER A 18 1.82 45.25 -21.77
CA SER A 18 2.13 46.49 -21.05
C SER A 18 1.04 47.23 -20.26
N ALA A 19 1.21 47.31 -18.94
CA ALA A 19 1.08 48.56 -18.20
C ALA A 19 1.83 48.46 -16.85
N SER A 20 2.96 49.16 -16.78
CA SER A 20 3.60 49.58 -15.53
C SER A 20 2.81 50.73 -14.91
N ALA A 21 2.62 50.69 -13.60
CA ALA A 21 2.31 51.87 -12.80
C ALA A 21 3.11 51.78 -11.49
N ASP A 22 4.11 52.65 -11.39
CA ASP A 22 4.82 53.00 -10.17
C ASP A 22 3.86 53.75 -9.22
N GLU A 23 3.79 53.35 -7.95
CA GLU A 23 3.46 54.26 -6.85
C GLU A 23 4.26 53.91 -5.58
N PRO A 24 4.54 54.92 -4.72
CA PRO A 24 5.70 54.91 -3.83
C PRO A 24 5.40 54.46 -2.39
N LEU A 25 6.43 53.85 -1.79
CA LEU A 25 6.85 53.89 -0.39
C LEU A 25 5.84 54.32 0.68
N SER A 26 5.32 53.33 1.42
CA SER A 26 4.98 53.46 2.83
C SER A 26 5.90 52.57 3.67
N ALA A 27 6.52 53.17 4.68
CA ALA A 27 7.48 52.55 5.60
C ALA A 27 6.77 51.83 6.78
N PRO A 28 7.50 51.20 7.72
CA PRO A 28 7.31 49.82 8.12
C PRO A 28 6.32 49.67 9.30
N GLY A 29 5.23 48.94 9.07
CA GLY A 29 4.47 48.31 10.14
C GLY A 29 5.18 47.04 10.58
N SER A 30 5.99 47.12 11.63
CA SER A 30 6.53 45.95 12.33
C SER A 30 5.42 45.32 13.18
N GLU A 31 4.42 44.73 12.54
CA GLU A 31 3.62 43.69 13.19
C GLU A 31 4.48 42.43 13.23
N ASN A 32 5.09 42.22 14.39
CA ASN A 32 5.49 40.91 14.87
C ASN A 32 4.22 40.06 15.01
N ASP A 33 3.63 39.68 13.87
CA ASP A 33 2.82 38.49 13.81
C ASP A 33 3.79 37.35 14.07
N GLY A 34 3.83 36.94 15.33
CA GLY A 34 4.24 35.61 15.72
C GLY A 34 3.37 34.63 14.96
N ALA A 35 3.72 34.41 13.69
CA ALA A 35 3.31 33.29 12.89
C ALA A 35 3.75 32.08 13.71
N SER A 36 2.80 31.60 14.52
CA SER A 36 2.96 30.46 15.39
C SER A 36 3.40 29.36 14.47
N ARG A 37 4.71 29.08 14.49
CA ARG A 37 5.31 27.99 13.74
C ARG A 37 4.42 26.79 14.06
N PRO A 38 3.76 26.17 13.07
CA PRO A 38 2.89 25.05 13.34
C PRO A 38 3.69 24.05 14.19
N PRO A 39 3.10 23.52 15.28
CA PRO A 39 3.80 22.63 16.18
C PRO A 39 4.46 21.54 15.34
N ALA A 40 5.77 21.35 15.55
CA ALA A 40 6.51 20.32 14.83
C ALA A 40 5.72 19.02 14.98
N ALA A 41 5.32 18.42 13.84
CA ALA A 41 4.58 17.18 13.85
C ALA A 41 5.34 16.17 14.72
N ALA A 42 4.65 15.54 15.67
CA ALA A 42 5.26 14.55 16.54
C ALA A 42 5.89 13.46 15.66
N GLN A 43 7.15 13.12 15.91
CA GLN A 43 7.83 12.07 15.16
C GLN A 43 7.25 10.70 15.53
N PRO A 44 6.99 9.82 14.56
CA PRO A 44 6.54 8.48 14.85
C PRO A 44 7.53 7.73 15.75
N THR A 45 6.98 7.05 16.75
CA THR A 45 7.74 6.26 17.74
C THR A 45 7.54 4.75 17.57
N LEU A 46 6.58 4.36 16.73
CA LEU A 46 6.24 2.98 16.44
C LEU A 46 6.11 2.78 14.93
N LEU A 47 6.61 1.64 14.46
CA LEU A 47 6.48 1.17 13.09
C LEU A 47 6.03 -0.29 13.10
N VAL A 48 4.94 -0.60 12.41
CA VAL A 48 4.41 -1.95 12.24
C VAL A 48 4.40 -2.30 10.76
N GLY A 49 4.90 -3.48 10.41
CA GLY A 49 4.93 -3.95 9.04
C GLY A 49 5.55 -5.34 8.94
N VAL A 50 5.73 -5.85 7.72
CA VAL A 50 6.45 -7.11 7.49
C VAL A 50 7.94 -6.83 7.45
N LEU A 51 8.74 -7.58 8.23
CA LEU A 51 10.20 -7.49 8.20
C LEU A 51 10.74 -8.18 6.95
N THR A 52 11.43 -7.44 6.09
CA THR A 52 12.06 -7.98 4.88
C THR A 52 13.53 -7.57 4.79
N GLN A 53 14.33 -8.37 4.09
CA GLN A 53 15.69 -8.00 3.73
C GLN A 53 15.69 -7.60 2.25
N GLN A 54 16.16 -6.39 1.97
CA GLN A 54 16.28 -5.84 0.64
C GLN A 54 17.75 -5.70 0.25
N PHE A 55 17.99 -5.52 -1.04
CA PHE A 55 19.31 -5.49 -1.65
C PHE A 55 19.31 -4.47 -2.78
N ARG A 56 20.48 -3.92 -3.10
CA ARG A 56 20.67 -3.10 -4.30
C ARG A 56 20.94 -4.04 -5.46
N GLU A 57 20.17 -3.89 -6.53
CA GLU A 57 20.44 -4.59 -7.79
C GLU A 57 21.55 -3.87 -8.57
N VAL A 58 22.53 -4.61 -9.07
CA VAL A 58 23.59 -4.12 -9.97
C VAL A 58 23.56 -4.94 -11.25
N CYS A 59 23.38 -4.27 -12.39
CA CYS A 59 23.30 -4.94 -13.69
C CYS A 59 24.71 -5.20 -14.23
N LYS A 60 25.02 -6.47 -14.49
CA LYS A 60 26.27 -6.91 -15.14
C LYS A 60 26.11 -7.14 -16.66
N GLY A 61 24.87 -7.08 -17.15
CA GLY A 61 24.48 -7.23 -18.54
C GLY A 61 22.98 -6.99 -18.71
N GLN A 62 22.43 -7.37 -19.87
CA GLN A 62 21.00 -7.14 -20.17
C GLN A 62 20.05 -8.07 -19.41
N MET A 63 20.55 -9.22 -18.92
CA MET A 63 19.76 -10.22 -18.17
C MET A 63 20.48 -10.71 -16.90
N ASP A 64 21.71 -10.24 -16.67
CA ASP A 64 22.54 -10.65 -15.54
C ASP A 64 22.53 -9.57 -14.46
N ASN A 65 22.13 -9.96 -13.25
CA ASN A 65 22.10 -9.10 -12.09
C ASN A 65 22.90 -9.67 -10.92
N GLU A 66 23.37 -8.77 -10.07
CA GLU A 66 23.97 -9.09 -8.77
C GLU A 66 23.24 -8.29 -7.68
N TRP A 67 22.96 -8.95 -6.56
CA TRP A 67 22.33 -8.33 -5.39
C TRP A 67 23.39 -8.02 -4.34
N VAL A 68 23.62 -6.73 -4.10
CA VAL A 68 24.66 -6.23 -3.17
C VAL A 68 24.04 -5.37 -2.07
N ASP A 69 24.84 -4.99 -1.07
CA ASP A 69 24.49 -4.05 0.00
C ASP A 69 23.15 -4.38 0.68
N PRO A 70 23.04 -5.47 1.46
CA PRO A 70 21.79 -5.82 2.13
C PRO A 70 21.36 -4.76 3.17
N TRP A 71 20.05 -4.50 3.27
CA TRP A 71 19.46 -3.76 4.39
C TRP A 71 18.14 -4.38 4.84
N TRP A 72 17.68 -3.98 6.03
CA TRP A 72 16.40 -4.40 6.58
C TRP A 72 15.33 -3.34 6.35
N GLU A 73 14.11 -3.79 6.07
CA GLU A 73 12.92 -2.94 5.99
C GLU A 73 11.79 -3.53 6.84
N VAL A 74 10.96 -2.65 7.39
CA VAL A 74 9.65 -3.01 7.97
C VAL A 74 8.59 -2.25 7.21
N GLY A 75 7.70 -2.98 6.53
CA GLY A 75 6.96 -2.38 5.43
C GLY A 75 7.95 -1.87 4.38
N PHE A 76 7.78 -0.66 3.87
CA PHE A 76 8.71 0.01 2.95
C PHE A 76 9.69 0.98 3.62
N ALA A 77 9.73 1.01 4.96
CA ALA A 77 10.68 1.85 5.70
C ALA A 77 11.98 1.11 5.96
N ARG A 78 13.12 1.69 5.59
CA ARG A 78 14.44 1.15 5.94
C ARG A 78 14.67 1.25 7.45
N VAL A 79 15.09 0.16 8.07
CA VAL A 79 15.29 0.11 9.52
C VAL A 79 16.76 -0.09 9.86
N THR A 80 17.27 0.77 10.74
CA THR A 80 18.55 0.55 11.43
C THR A 80 18.27 -0.21 12.71
N LEU A 81 18.71 -1.46 12.78
CA LEU A 81 18.45 -2.35 13.92
C LEU A 81 19.42 -2.06 15.09
N PRO A 82 18.99 -2.28 16.35
CA PRO A 82 19.86 -2.11 17.51
C PRO A 82 20.96 -3.19 17.54
N PRO A 83 22.12 -2.92 18.17
CA PRO A 83 23.17 -3.91 18.35
C PRO A 83 22.66 -5.19 19.03
N GLY A 84 22.99 -6.35 18.47
CA GLY A 84 22.58 -7.66 19.01
C GLY A 84 21.19 -8.13 18.60
N ALA A 85 20.44 -7.37 17.79
CA ALA A 85 19.19 -7.86 17.20
C ALA A 85 19.44 -9.08 16.30
N THR A 86 18.50 -10.03 16.33
CA THR A 86 18.53 -11.26 15.50
C THR A 86 17.34 -11.30 14.52
N PRO A 87 17.32 -10.41 13.51
CA PRO A 87 16.18 -10.21 12.61
C PRO A 87 15.85 -11.43 11.75
N GLU A 88 16.78 -12.35 11.55
CA GLU A 88 16.64 -13.50 10.64
C GLU A 88 15.47 -14.41 11.03
N SER A 89 15.21 -14.59 12.33
CA SER A 89 14.10 -15.41 12.83
C SER A 89 12.72 -14.78 12.60
N LEU A 90 12.70 -13.47 12.31
CA LEU A 90 11.52 -12.65 12.05
C LEU A 90 11.36 -12.28 10.58
N LYS A 91 12.32 -12.64 9.70
CA LYS A 91 12.24 -12.36 8.27
C LYS A 91 10.95 -12.95 7.67
N GLY A 92 10.21 -12.13 6.92
CA GLY A 92 8.93 -12.46 6.31
C GLY A 92 7.73 -12.42 7.27
N LYS A 93 7.92 -12.03 8.54
CA LYS A 93 6.85 -11.99 9.54
C LYS A 93 6.44 -10.55 9.86
N PRO A 94 5.18 -10.32 10.28
CA PRO A 94 4.77 -9.07 10.90
C PRO A 94 5.58 -8.79 12.16
N VAL A 95 6.04 -7.55 12.31
CA VAL A 95 6.80 -7.08 13.46
C VAL A 95 6.32 -5.72 13.94
N VAL A 96 6.56 -5.43 15.22
CA VAL A 96 6.51 -4.08 15.80
C VAL A 96 7.91 -3.62 16.08
N VAL A 97 8.23 -2.41 15.66
CA VAL A 97 9.49 -1.73 15.93
C VAL A 97 9.19 -0.52 16.81
N THR A 98 9.87 -0.43 17.94
CA THR A 98 9.88 0.79 18.76
C THR A 98 11.16 1.56 18.46
N GLY A 99 11.07 2.88 18.36
CA GLY A 99 12.22 3.71 18.07
C GLY A 99 11.83 5.12 17.65
N ARG A 100 12.50 5.64 16.61
CA ARG A 100 12.25 6.99 16.10
C ARG A 100 12.52 7.10 14.61
N SER A 101 11.71 7.91 13.93
CA SER A 101 12.07 8.45 12.61
C SER A 101 13.09 9.59 12.77
N PRO A 102 14.20 9.63 11.99
CA PRO A 102 15.05 10.82 11.94
C PRO A 102 14.27 12.09 11.58
N ALA A 103 14.76 13.26 12.02
CA ALA A 103 14.03 14.54 11.95
C ALA A 103 13.91 15.14 10.54
N ASP A 104 14.74 14.66 9.62
CA ASP A 104 14.94 15.11 8.25
C ASP A 104 14.32 14.17 7.19
N VAL A 105 13.52 13.20 7.64
CA VAL A 105 12.96 12.16 6.79
C VAL A 105 11.88 12.71 5.85
N LYS A 106 12.01 12.37 4.56
CA LYS A 106 10.95 12.56 3.58
C LYS A 106 9.82 11.58 3.90
N TYR A 107 8.64 12.13 4.19
CA TYR A 107 7.41 11.34 4.30
C TYR A 107 7.06 10.77 2.92
N GLY A 108 6.78 9.48 2.87
CA GLY A 108 6.46 8.74 1.65
C GLY A 108 7.24 7.43 1.55
N PRO A 109 6.73 6.46 0.77
CA PRO A 109 7.48 5.26 0.49
C PRO A 109 8.78 5.66 -0.22
N ARG A 110 9.88 4.97 0.08
CA ARG A 110 11.12 5.15 -0.69
C ARG A 110 10.77 4.92 -2.16
N GLU A 111 11.08 5.88 -3.04
CA GLU A 111 10.93 5.63 -4.47
C GLU A 111 11.71 4.36 -4.82
N PRO A 112 11.09 3.39 -5.53
CA PRO A 112 11.78 2.17 -5.93
C PRO A 112 13.09 2.56 -6.62
N GLY A 113 14.20 2.27 -5.95
CA GLY A 113 15.51 2.70 -6.43
C GLY A 113 15.95 1.82 -7.59
N GLY A 114 15.60 2.20 -8.82
CA GLY A 114 16.23 1.67 -10.02
C GLY A 114 15.27 1.08 -11.05
N THR A 115 15.57 1.32 -12.33
CA THR A 115 15.15 0.43 -13.41
C THR A 115 15.81 -0.92 -13.18
N GLY A 116 15.01 -1.93 -12.80
CA GLY A 116 15.51 -3.28 -12.61
C GLY A 116 16.27 -3.78 -13.85
N CYS A 117 17.21 -4.71 -13.66
CA CYS A 117 18.08 -5.14 -14.77
C CYS A 117 17.33 -5.84 -15.90
N VAL A 118 16.17 -6.43 -15.59
CA VAL A 118 15.29 -7.07 -16.57
C VAL A 118 14.22 -6.07 -17.03
N ILE A 119 13.97 -6.00 -18.34
CA ILE A 119 12.82 -5.28 -18.90
C ILE A 119 11.55 -6.00 -18.45
N MET A 120 11.01 -5.58 -17.31
CA MET A 120 9.68 -5.97 -16.85
C MET A 120 8.65 -4.98 -17.39
N GLN A 121 7.36 -5.31 -17.24
CA GLN A 121 6.29 -4.34 -17.43
C GLN A 121 6.62 -3.13 -16.55
N ALA A 122 6.96 -1.99 -17.16
CA ALA A 122 7.46 -0.81 -16.47
C ALA A 122 6.36 -0.22 -15.57
N ARG A 123 6.30 -0.71 -14.33
CA ARG A 123 5.34 -0.34 -13.29
C ARG A 123 6.06 0.41 -12.19
N SER A 124 5.65 1.65 -11.93
CA SER A 124 6.26 2.51 -10.91
C SER A 124 5.88 2.12 -9.48
N ASP A 125 4.87 1.27 -9.32
CA ASP A 125 4.41 0.77 -8.02
C ASP A 125 5.09 -0.55 -7.62
N TRP A 126 6.01 -1.07 -8.44
CA TRP A 126 6.77 -2.28 -8.14
C TRP A 126 8.11 -1.96 -7.46
N VAL A 127 8.40 -2.69 -6.39
CA VAL A 127 9.71 -2.73 -5.74
C VAL A 127 10.29 -4.11 -5.96
N VAL A 128 11.31 -4.17 -6.80
CA VAL A 128 11.99 -5.43 -7.15
C VAL A 128 13.05 -5.73 -6.11
N GLY A 129 12.97 -6.90 -5.51
CA GLY A 129 13.95 -7.40 -4.55
C GLY A 129 14.45 -8.79 -4.92
N LYS A 130 15.53 -9.21 -4.25
CA LYS A 130 16.13 -10.53 -4.41
C LYS A 130 15.12 -11.67 -4.23
N ASP A 131 14.17 -11.50 -3.32
CA ASP A 131 13.18 -12.51 -2.93
C ASP A 131 11.84 -12.36 -3.71
N GLY A 132 11.77 -11.49 -4.71
CA GLY A 132 10.58 -11.27 -5.54
C GLY A 132 10.18 -9.81 -5.69
N ILE A 133 8.95 -9.58 -6.16
CA ILE A 133 8.40 -8.24 -6.40
C ILE A 133 7.41 -7.91 -5.28
N ARG A 134 7.56 -6.73 -4.68
CA ARG A 134 6.60 -6.14 -3.76
C ARG A 134 5.87 -5.00 -4.46
N MET A 135 4.64 -4.71 -4.05
CA MET A 135 3.85 -3.64 -4.66
C MET A 135 3.46 -2.60 -3.63
N VAL A 136 3.60 -1.32 -3.99
CA VAL A 136 3.10 -0.20 -3.20
C VAL A 136 1.64 0.01 -3.58
N ARG A 137 0.71 -0.59 -2.81
CA ARG A 137 -0.72 -0.71 -3.17
C ARG A 137 -1.58 0.53 -2.87
N GLY A 138 -0.95 1.71 -2.84
CA GLY A 138 -1.59 2.96 -2.44
C GLY A 138 -1.84 3.04 -0.94
N TYR A 139 -2.22 4.23 -0.48
CA TYR A 139 -2.48 4.52 0.93
C TYR A 139 -3.66 5.47 1.08
N PRO A 140 -4.56 5.27 2.07
CA PRO A 140 -5.61 6.24 2.38
C PRO A 140 -5.03 7.63 2.67
N ALA A 141 -5.79 8.68 2.34
CA ALA A 141 -5.37 10.05 2.59
C ALA A 141 -5.07 10.29 4.07
N GLY A 142 -3.92 10.91 4.36
CA GLY A 142 -3.45 11.17 5.72
C GLY A 142 -2.72 10.00 6.39
N THR A 143 -2.50 8.87 5.69
CA THR A 143 -1.59 7.81 6.16
C THR A 143 -0.19 8.39 6.33
N VAL A 144 0.40 8.16 7.51
CA VAL A 144 1.77 8.57 7.81
C VAL A 144 2.72 7.48 7.33
N LEU A 145 3.70 7.84 6.50
CA LEU A 145 4.72 6.93 5.99
C LEU A 145 6.10 7.51 6.26
N VAL A 146 7.05 6.66 6.63
CA VAL A 146 8.45 7.03 6.86
C VAL A 146 9.35 6.22 5.94
N SER A 147 10.40 6.84 5.42
CA SER A 147 11.38 6.14 4.57
C SER A 147 12.52 5.52 5.38
N GLU A 148 12.79 6.02 6.59
CA GLU A 148 13.82 5.50 7.48
C GLU A 148 13.34 5.47 8.94
N PHE A 149 13.81 4.49 9.70
CA PHE A 149 13.48 4.31 11.12
C PHE A 149 14.69 3.77 11.89
N LEU A 150 14.99 4.40 13.03
CA LEU A 150 16.03 3.97 13.96
C LEU A 150 15.37 3.13 15.05
N ALA A 151 15.62 1.82 15.05
CA ALA A 151 14.98 0.89 15.97
C ALA A 151 15.75 0.79 17.29
N ASP A 152 15.01 0.90 18.40
CA ASP A 152 15.47 0.57 19.73
C ASP A 152 15.09 -0.87 20.10
N SER A 153 13.96 -1.37 19.59
CA SER A 153 13.52 -2.76 19.74
C SER A 153 12.78 -3.29 18.52
N LEU A 154 12.77 -4.63 18.38
CA LEU A 154 12.11 -5.36 17.31
C LEU A 154 11.43 -6.60 17.90
N GLU A 155 10.11 -6.68 17.79
CA GLU A 155 9.31 -7.77 18.36
C GLU A 155 8.32 -8.33 17.33
N PRO A 156 7.92 -9.61 17.41
CA PRO A 156 6.85 -10.15 16.57
C PRO A 156 5.53 -9.39 16.77
N PHE A 157 4.83 -9.08 15.68
CA PHE A 157 3.46 -8.58 15.72
C PHE A 157 2.48 -9.73 15.53
N GLN A 158 1.52 -9.87 16.46
CA GLN A 158 0.50 -10.93 16.43
C GLN A 158 -0.92 -10.35 16.39
N GLY A 159 -1.07 -9.12 15.90
CA GLY A 159 -2.35 -8.42 15.87
C GLY A 159 -3.15 -8.62 14.58
N LEU A 160 -2.77 -9.53 13.69
CA LEU A 160 -3.48 -9.76 12.44
C LEU A 160 -3.72 -11.26 12.24
N GLU A 161 -4.99 -11.61 12.07
CA GLU A 161 -5.43 -12.97 11.81
C GLU A 161 -6.41 -12.97 10.65
N ALA A 162 -6.40 -14.02 9.84
CA ALA A 162 -7.37 -14.24 8.79
C ALA A 162 -7.83 -15.70 8.82
N ARG A 163 -9.10 -15.92 8.47
CA ARG A 163 -9.64 -17.28 8.31
C ARG A 163 -10.69 -17.33 7.20
N LEU A 164 -10.74 -18.45 6.52
CA LEU A 164 -11.79 -18.77 5.57
C LEU A 164 -13.05 -19.17 6.33
N VAL A 165 -14.19 -18.58 5.98
CA VAL A 165 -15.52 -18.94 6.49
C VAL A 165 -16.37 -19.36 5.29
N VAL A 166 -16.71 -20.65 5.27
CA VAL A 166 -17.68 -21.18 4.33
C VAL A 166 -19.06 -20.90 4.90
N ASN A 167 -19.81 -20.01 4.27
CA ASN A 167 -21.21 -19.77 4.61
C ASN A 167 -22.03 -20.98 4.14
N SER A 168 -22.01 -22.05 4.91
CA SER A 168 -22.90 -23.19 4.70
C SER A 168 -24.32 -22.75 5.05
N MET A 169 -25.20 -22.71 4.05
CA MET A 169 -26.67 -22.62 4.13
C MET A 169 -27.31 -21.23 3.93
N LYS A 170 -27.42 -20.78 2.67
CA LYS A 170 -28.71 -20.50 2.02
C LYS A 170 -28.54 -20.50 0.50
N PRO A 171 -29.36 -21.24 -0.26
CA PRO A 171 -29.42 -21.06 -1.71
C PRO A 171 -29.85 -19.61 -2.00
N VAL A 172 -28.95 -18.82 -2.58
CA VAL A 172 -29.31 -17.49 -3.11
C VAL A 172 -30.11 -17.73 -4.39
N ALA A 173 -31.43 -17.54 -4.31
CA ALA A 173 -32.37 -17.83 -5.41
C ALA A 173 -32.03 -17.12 -6.73
N SER A 174 -31.28 -16.01 -6.69
CA SER A 174 -30.87 -15.23 -7.87
C SER A 174 -29.58 -15.71 -8.56
N LEU A 175 -28.86 -16.71 -8.01
CA LEU A 175 -27.60 -17.23 -8.57
C LEU A 175 -27.66 -18.72 -8.97
N GLY A 176 -28.83 -19.35 -8.85
CA GLY A 176 -29.07 -20.74 -9.26
C GLY A 176 -28.24 -21.74 -8.46
N ASN A 177 -28.75 -22.23 -7.33
CA ASN A 177 -28.17 -23.34 -6.54
C ASN A 177 -26.64 -23.30 -6.26
N LYS A 178 -25.98 -22.16 -6.39
CA LYS A 178 -24.58 -22.01 -5.99
C LYS A 178 -24.53 -21.73 -4.49
N PRO A 179 -23.65 -22.40 -3.73
CA PRO A 179 -23.44 -22.08 -2.31
C PRO A 179 -23.09 -20.59 -2.16
N ASP A 180 -23.41 -20.02 -0.99
CA ASP A 180 -22.98 -18.66 -0.66
C ASP A 180 -21.47 -18.51 -0.91
N PRO A 181 -21.02 -17.35 -1.40
CA PRO A 181 -19.60 -17.14 -1.65
C PRO A 181 -18.82 -17.34 -0.36
N GLU A 182 -17.73 -18.10 -0.46
CA GLU A 182 -16.76 -18.19 0.63
C GLU A 182 -16.27 -16.80 0.99
N GLU A 183 -16.19 -16.52 2.28
CA GLU A 183 -15.71 -15.23 2.80
C GLU A 183 -14.40 -15.42 3.56
N ILE A 184 -13.53 -14.43 3.45
CA ILE A 184 -12.37 -14.27 4.32
C ILE A 184 -12.76 -13.32 5.42
N VAL A 185 -12.67 -13.79 6.66
CA VAL A 185 -12.82 -12.97 7.86
C VAL A 185 -11.44 -12.57 8.32
N VAL A 186 -11.16 -11.26 8.30
CA VAL A 186 -9.92 -10.69 8.81
C VAL A 186 -10.20 -10.03 10.14
N THR A 187 -9.41 -10.34 11.15
CA THR A 187 -9.45 -9.70 12.47
C THR A 187 -8.13 -8.98 12.73
N PHE A 188 -8.21 -7.68 12.94
CA PHE A 188 -7.10 -6.86 13.42
C PHE A 188 -7.30 -6.55 14.91
N THR A 189 -6.29 -6.83 15.71
CA THR A 189 -6.20 -6.51 17.14
C THR A 189 -5.12 -5.47 17.33
N ASN A 190 -5.47 -4.32 17.92
CA ASN A 190 -4.48 -3.33 18.31
C ASN A 190 -3.72 -3.83 19.55
N THR A 191 -2.55 -4.44 19.36
CA THR A 191 -1.70 -4.93 20.46
C THR A 191 -0.87 -3.82 21.11
N LEU A 192 -0.98 -2.58 20.62
CA LEU A 192 -0.22 -1.44 21.14
C LEU A 192 -0.91 -0.87 22.39
N LYS A 193 -0.13 -0.14 23.19
CA LYS A 193 -0.59 0.47 24.46
C LYS A 193 -1.35 1.78 24.27
N ARG A 194 -1.71 2.15 23.03
CA ARG A 194 -2.35 3.42 22.67
C ARG A 194 -3.41 3.20 21.59
N PRO A 195 -4.43 4.08 21.49
CA PRO A 195 -5.41 3.99 20.41
C PRO A 195 -4.74 4.24 19.05
N LEU A 196 -5.28 3.57 18.03
CA LEU A 196 -4.93 3.79 16.63
C LEU A 196 -6.07 4.53 15.95
N GLU A 197 -5.75 5.59 15.22
CA GLU A 197 -6.73 6.45 14.56
C GLU A 197 -6.89 6.10 13.09
N LYS A 198 -8.13 6.18 12.59
CA LYS A 198 -8.47 5.92 11.17
C LYS A 198 -7.82 4.64 10.64
N VAL A 199 -7.95 3.55 11.39
CA VAL A 199 -7.50 2.23 10.97
C VAL A 199 -8.31 1.82 9.74
N HIS A 200 -7.62 1.36 8.70
CA HIS A 200 -8.21 0.86 7.48
C HIS A 200 -7.71 -0.55 7.20
N LEU A 201 -8.63 -1.48 6.90
CA LEU A 201 -8.30 -2.83 6.44
C LEU A 201 -8.65 -2.92 4.96
N GLN A 202 -7.70 -3.32 4.13
CA GLN A 202 -7.89 -3.41 2.69
C GLN A 202 -7.49 -4.79 2.19
N MET A 203 -8.42 -5.48 1.54
CA MET A 203 -8.15 -6.72 0.83
C MET A 203 -7.72 -6.42 -0.60
N HIS A 204 -6.61 -7.01 -1.00
CA HIS A 204 -6.07 -6.91 -2.35
C HIS A 204 -6.32 -8.20 -3.11
N TYR A 205 -6.80 -8.06 -4.34
CA TYR A 205 -7.11 -9.19 -5.20
C TYR A 205 -6.23 -9.17 -6.45
N GLU A 206 -5.75 -10.35 -6.84
CA GLU A 206 -4.95 -10.56 -8.04
C GLU A 206 -5.77 -11.30 -9.10
N GLY A 207 -5.57 -10.96 -10.37
CA GLY A 207 -6.29 -11.58 -11.48
C GLY A 207 -6.04 -13.09 -11.58
N CYS A 208 -7.11 -13.86 -11.71
CA CYS A 208 -6.99 -15.28 -11.99
C CYS A 208 -6.45 -15.54 -13.42
N TYR A 209 -5.76 -16.67 -13.61
CA TYR A 209 -5.34 -17.16 -14.95
C TYR A 209 -4.41 -16.22 -15.72
N GLY A 210 -3.54 -15.50 -15.02
CA GLY A 210 -2.58 -14.58 -15.66
C GLY A 210 -3.23 -13.35 -16.27
N LYS A 211 -4.50 -13.06 -15.92
CA LYS A 211 -5.18 -11.83 -16.30
C LYS A 211 -4.56 -10.66 -15.55
N PRO A 212 -4.14 -9.59 -16.25
CA PRO A 212 -3.69 -8.38 -15.59
C PRO A 212 -4.89 -7.67 -14.97
N GLY A 213 -4.76 -7.25 -13.71
CA GLY A 213 -5.82 -6.55 -12.99
C GLY A 213 -5.61 -6.65 -11.49
N SER A 214 -6.00 -5.61 -10.78
CA SER A 214 -6.03 -5.57 -9.33
C SER A 214 -7.36 -4.96 -8.91
N GLU A 215 -8.07 -5.66 -8.03
CA GLU A 215 -9.25 -5.13 -7.36
C GLU A 215 -8.90 -4.92 -5.89
N MET A 216 -9.53 -3.94 -5.25
CA MET A 216 -9.30 -3.66 -3.83
C MET A 216 -10.62 -3.39 -3.14
N LEU A 217 -10.85 -4.07 -2.01
CA LEU A 217 -12.02 -3.81 -1.17
C LEU A 217 -11.54 -3.35 0.21
N GLY A 218 -12.02 -2.20 0.65
CA GLY A 218 -11.63 -1.57 1.91
C GLY A 218 -12.70 -1.63 3.00
N HIS A 219 -12.27 -1.53 4.25
CA HIS A 219 -13.12 -1.39 5.43
C HIS A 219 -12.51 -0.35 6.39
N ASP A 220 -13.23 0.76 6.58
CA ASP A 220 -12.87 1.80 7.54
C ASP A 220 -13.28 1.40 8.97
N ALA A 221 -12.30 1.11 9.81
CA ALA A 221 -12.51 0.74 11.21
C ALA A 221 -12.63 1.94 12.15
N GLY A 222 -12.24 3.14 11.69
CA GLY A 222 -12.17 4.34 12.53
C GLY A 222 -11.09 4.21 13.61
N THR A 223 -11.40 4.60 14.84
CA THR A 223 -10.45 4.52 15.96
C THR A 223 -10.52 3.17 16.66
N VAL A 224 -9.39 2.48 16.77
CA VAL A 224 -9.28 1.20 17.48
C VAL A 224 -8.53 1.42 18.80
N PRO A 225 -9.19 1.29 19.96
CA PRO A 225 -8.52 1.50 21.26
C PRO A 225 -7.41 0.47 21.50
N ALA A 226 -6.54 0.73 22.47
CA ALA A 226 -5.53 -0.24 22.91
C ALA A 226 -6.20 -1.55 23.34
N GLY A 227 -5.73 -2.69 22.83
CA GLY A 227 -6.35 -4.02 23.02
C GLY A 227 -7.68 -4.22 22.26
N GLY A 228 -8.16 -3.20 21.55
CA GLY A 228 -9.38 -3.25 20.76
C GLY A 228 -9.23 -4.15 19.52
N LYS A 229 -10.36 -4.63 19.02
CA LYS A 229 -10.43 -5.49 17.83
C LYS A 229 -11.39 -4.90 16.80
N VAL A 230 -11.04 -5.05 15.54
CA VAL A 230 -11.94 -4.85 14.40
C VAL A 230 -11.95 -6.12 13.55
N THR A 231 -13.10 -6.43 12.98
CA THR A 231 -13.27 -7.58 12.09
C THR A 231 -13.97 -7.13 10.82
N ALA A 232 -13.41 -7.50 9.68
CA ALA A 232 -13.95 -7.24 8.36
C ALA A 232 -14.17 -8.55 7.62
N ARG A 233 -15.15 -8.57 6.72
CA ARG A 233 -15.47 -9.70 5.86
C ARG A 233 -15.25 -9.29 4.41
N PHE A 234 -14.54 -10.13 3.68
CA PHE A 234 -14.23 -9.92 2.28
C PHE A 234 -14.63 -11.17 1.49
N PRO A 235 -15.17 -11.05 0.27
CA PRO A 235 -15.37 -12.22 -0.56
C PRO A 235 -14.03 -12.87 -0.93
N VAL A 236 -13.99 -14.18 -1.13
CA VAL A 236 -12.79 -14.84 -1.69
C VAL A 236 -12.50 -14.38 -3.12
N ILE A 237 -13.55 -14.13 -3.89
CA ILE A 237 -13.48 -13.67 -5.28
C ILE A 237 -14.13 -12.30 -5.41
N ALA A 238 -13.36 -11.32 -5.90
CA ALA A 238 -13.90 -10.06 -6.37
C ALA A 238 -14.14 -10.12 -7.87
N LEU A 239 -15.27 -9.59 -8.31
CA LEU A 239 -15.61 -9.47 -9.73
C LEU A 239 -15.34 -8.02 -10.15
N GLY A 240 -14.44 -7.82 -11.11
CA GLY A 240 -14.13 -6.47 -11.60
C GLY A 240 -15.35 -5.81 -12.25
N ASP A 241 -15.47 -4.48 -12.08
CA ASP A 241 -16.61 -3.72 -12.58
C ASP A 241 -16.60 -3.64 -14.12
N ARG A 242 -17.78 -3.79 -14.75
CA ARG A 242 -17.95 -3.79 -16.22
C ARG A 242 -18.42 -2.43 -16.69
N SER A 243 -17.50 -1.56 -17.08
CA SER A 243 -17.84 -0.46 -17.99
C SER A 243 -17.96 -0.96 -19.44
N GLY A 244 -19.07 -1.65 -19.78
CA GLY A 244 -19.62 -1.67 -21.15
C GLY A 244 -19.21 -2.78 -22.15
N GLY A 245 -18.48 -3.83 -21.77
CA GLY A 245 -18.05 -4.91 -22.69
C GLY A 245 -18.89 -6.21 -22.65
N LYS A 246 -18.86 -7.04 -23.72
CA LYS A 246 -19.52 -8.37 -23.81
C LYS A 246 -18.82 -9.53 -23.09
N ARG A 247 -17.58 -9.37 -22.63
CA ARG A 247 -16.79 -10.44 -21.95
C ARG A 247 -17.26 -10.69 -20.52
N PRO A 248 -17.24 -11.93 -20.01
CA PRO A 248 -17.57 -12.20 -18.60
C PRO A 248 -16.68 -11.35 -17.66
N PRO A 249 -17.20 -10.94 -16.47
CA PRO A 249 -16.41 -10.18 -15.51
C PRO A 249 -15.16 -10.96 -15.12
N GLU A 250 -14.04 -10.25 -14.99
CA GLU A 250 -12.77 -10.86 -14.62
C GLU A 250 -12.78 -11.17 -13.12
N ALA A 251 -12.53 -12.44 -12.79
CA ALA A 251 -12.44 -12.91 -11.42
C ALA A 251 -11.05 -12.61 -10.87
N HIS A 252 -11.01 -11.94 -9.73
CA HIS A 252 -9.80 -11.67 -8.97
C HIS A 252 -9.87 -12.45 -7.66
N LEU A 253 -8.79 -13.14 -7.32
CA LEU A 253 -8.66 -13.95 -6.12
C LEU A 253 -8.04 -13.10 -5.01
N ALA A 254 -8.63 -13.15 -3.81
CA ALA A 254 -8.05 -12.50 -2.64
C ALA A 254 -6.61 -12.99 -2.41
N TRP A 255 -5.68 -12.06 -2.22
CA TRP A 255 -4.25 -12.39 -2.19
C TRP A 255 -3.56 -11.93 -0.91
N SER A 256 -3.72 -10.66 -0.56
CA SER A 256 -3.11 -10.06 0.63
C SER A 256 -4.07 -9.12 1.33
N VAL A 257 -3.80 -8.87 2.61
CA VAL A 257 -4.51 -7.88 3.39
C VAL A 257 -3.53 -6.82 3.89
N GLN A 258 -3.88 -5.57 3.65
CA GLN A 258 -3.17 -4.40 4.12
C GLN A 258 -3.89 -3.76 5.31
N VAL A 259 -3.12 -3.36 6.31
CA VAL A 259 -3.59 -2.52 7.42
C VAL A 259 -2.81 -1.22 7.40
N THR A 260 -3.52 -0.09 7.48
CA THR A 260 -2.93 1.25 7.60
C THR A 260 -3.60 2.06 8.70
N THR A 261 -2.97 3.16 9.12
CA THR A 261 -3.50 4.10 10.12
C THR A 261 -3.08 5.54 9.78
N ALA A 262 -3.82 6.51 10.28
CA ALA A 262 -3.45 7.93 10.24
C ALA A 262 -2.93 8.45 11.61
N SER A 263 -2.62 7.54 12.55
CA SER A 263 -2.00 7.92 13.82
C SER A 263 -0.67 8.64 13.59
N SER A 264 -0.54 9.83 14.18
CA SER A 264 0.68 10.66 14.01
C SER A 264 1.95 10.06 14.62
N ASP A 265 1.80 9.21 15.64
CA ASP A 265 2.89 8.63 16.40
C ASP A 265 3.23 7.18 16.03
N THR A 266 2.43 6.58 15.13
CA THR A 266 2.48 5.16 14.78
C THR A 266 2.30 4.99 13.28
N VAL A 267 3.30 4.41 12.62
CA VAL A 267 3.22 4.02 11.21
C VAL A 267 2.81 2.55 11.14
N ILE A 268 1.78 2.24 10.35
CA ILE A 268 1.42 0.86 10.00
C ILE A 268 1.43 0.74 8.48
N ASP A 269 2.39 -0.03 7.98
CA ASP A 269 2.54 -0.43 6.58
C ASP A 269 2.63 -1.96 6.55
N LEU A 270 1.51 -2.59 6.93
CA LEU A 270 1.40 -4.02 7.11
C LEU A 270 0.60 -4.61 5.95
N ASP A 271 1.28 -5.12 4.93
CA ASP A 271 0.70 -5.89 3.81
C ASP A 271 1.16 -7.35 3.93
N VAL A 272 0.23 -8.27 4.24
CA VAL A 272 0.52 -9.67 4.53
C VAL A 272 -0.24 -10.57 3.57
N ASN A 273 0.44 -11.50 2.92
CA ASN A 273 -0.23 -12.47 2.05
C ASN A 273 -1.11 -13.42 2.88
N LEU A 274 -2.28 -13.76 2.34
CA LEU A 274 -3.21 -14.69 2.99
C LEU A 274 -2.60 -16.08 3.27
N PRO A 275 -1.76 -16.67 2.40
CA PRO A 275 -1.08 -17.93 2.70
C PRO A 275 -0.19 -17.85 3.94
N ASP A 276 0.44 -16.70 4.21
CA ASP A 276 1.29 -16.48 5.39
C ASP A 276 0.45 -16.40 6.69
N LEU A 277 -0.85 -16.09 6.56
CA LEU A 277 -1.85 -16.16 7.63
C LEU A 277 -2.57 -17.52 7.70
N GLY A 278 -2.14 -18.50 6.91
CA GLY A 278 -2.75 -19.84 6.87
C GLY A 278 -4.04 -19.95 6.07
N VAL A 279 -4.41 -18.90 5.33
CA VAL A 279 -5.59 -18.89 4.45
C VAL A 279 -5.17 -19.30 3.04
N LYS A 280 -5.69 -20.43 2.57
CA LYS A 280 -5.49 -20.90 1.20
C LYS A 280 -6.77 -20.68 0.41
N VAL A 281 -6.64 -20.04 -0.73
CA VAL A 281 -7.73 -19.78 -1.67
C VAL A 281 -7.27 -20.17 -3.07
N GLU A 282 -8.20 -20.63 -3.90
CA GLU A 282 -7.90 -21.10 -5.26
C GLU A 282 -8.79 -20.39 -6.27
N CYS A 283 -8.23 -20.13 -7.45
CA CYS A 283 -9.02 -19.59 -8.55
C CYS A 283 -10.10 -20.61 -8.96
N PRO A 284 -11.35 -20.18 -9.17
CA PRO A 284 -12.43 -21.07 -9.56
C PRO A 284 -12.15 -21.62 -10.95
N ARG A 285 -12.10 -22.95 -11.10
CA ARG A 285 -11.74 -23.65 -12.37
C ARG A 285 -12.43 -23.00 -13.59
N GLU A 286 -11.68 -22.69 -14.64
CA GLU A 286 -12.24 -22.13 -15.89
C GLU A 286 -13.23 -23.11 -16.52
N GLY A 287 -14.53 -22.85 -16.33
CA GLY A 287 -15.61 -23.56 -17.04
C GLY A 287 -15.74 -25.04 -16.67
N GLY A 288 -16.78 -25.35 -15.89
CA GLY A 288 -17.19 -26.72 -15.57
C GLY A 288 -17.32 -27.62 -16.81
N LYS A 289 -16.26 -28.36 -17.10
CA LYS A 289 -16.32 -29.69 -17.71
C LYS A 289 -15.85 -30.67 -16.64
N GLU A 290 -16.80 -31.11 -15.82
CA GLU A 290 -16.79 -32.50 -15.37
C GLU A 290 -17.29 -33.39 -16.50
#